data_AF-A0A383CGI5-F1
#
_entry.id   AF-A0A383CGI5-F1
#
_cell.length_a   1.000
_cell.length_b   1.000
_cell.length_c   1.000
_cell.angle_alpha   90.00
_cell.angle_beta   90.00
_cell.angle_gamma   90.00
#
_symmetry.space_group_name_H-M   'P 1'
#
loop_
_entity.id
_entity.type
_entity.pdbx_description
1 polymer ?
#
loop_
_entity_poly.entity_id
_entity_poly.type
_entity_poly.pdbx_seq_one_letter_code
_entity_poly.pdbx_strand_id
1 'polypeptide(L)'
;MSCSWEIEENISKAKILIDQAAKKGANIILLQELFQTPYFCIQYDEEIFKLAQTFENNKILDQMSKIAKDLNVVLPISFFEKDNNAYFNSIAVINADGNILGKYRKSHIPDGPGYLEKYYFNPGNTGFKVWETKFGKIGIGICWDQWFPEAARIMALKGAE
;
A
#
# COMPACT_ATOMS: atom_id res chain seq x y z
N MET A 1 -9.96 -9.68 1.55
CA MET A 1 -9.60 -10.96 2.19
C MET A 1 -9.61 -10.81 3.71
N SER A 2 -9.97 -11.85 4.45
CA SER A 2 -9.82 -11.83 5.91
C SER A 2 -8.35 -11.92 6.30
N CYS A 3 -7.95 -11.17 7.34
CA CYS A 3 -6.59 -11.16 7.84
C CYS A 3 -6.56 -11.69 9.28
N SER A 4 -5.53 -12.46 9.63
CA SER A 4 -5.22 -12.93 10.98
C SER A 4 -3.94 -12.26 11.48
N TRP A 5 -3.53 -12.49 12.73
CA TRP A 5 -2.23 -12.01 13.21
C TRP A 5 -1.03 -12.81 12.67
N GLU A 6 -1.28 -13.90 11.94
CA GLU A 6 -0.27 -14.69 11.24
C GLU A 6 0.07 -14.03 9.89
N ILE A 7 1.09 -13.17 9.88
CA ILE A 7 1.48 -12.36 8.71
C ILE A 7 1.70 -13.22 7.46
N GLU A 8 2.41 -14.35 7.59
CA GLU A 8 2.70 -15.25 6.47
C GLU A 8 1.44 -15.90 5.89
N GLU A 9 0.40 -16.12 6.71
CA GLU A 9 -0.88 -16.63 6.24
C GLU A 9 -1.58 -15.58 5.34
N ASN A 10 -1.56 -14.31 5.76
CA ASN A 10 -2.14 -13.21 4.99
C ASN A 10 -1.39 -12.99 3.68
N ILE A 11 -0.05 -13.03 3.72
CA ILE A 11 0.80 -12.95 2.52
C ILE A 11 0.48 -14.10 1.57
N SER A 12 0.32 -15.33 2.07
CA SER A 12 -0.02 -16.49 1.24
C SER A 12 -1.39 -16.35 0.58
N LYS A 13 -2.40 -15.85 1.32
CA LYS A 13 -3.72 -15.53 0.75
C LYS A 13 -3.62 -14.44 -0.33
N ALA A 14 -2.84 -13.39 -0.09
CA ALA A 14 -2.62 -12.33 -1.07
C ALA A 14 -2.01 -12.90 -2.38
N LYS A 15 -0.99 -13.75 -2.27
CA LYS A 15 -0.34 -14.40 -3.42
C LYS A 15 -1.34 -15.22 -4.25
N ILE A 16 -2.21 -15.99 -3.59
CA ILE A 16 -3.26 -16.78 -4.26
C ILE A 16 -4.23 -15.86 -5.01
N LEU A 17 -4.67 -14.76 -4.39
CA LEU A 17 -5.59 -13.82 -5.03
C LEU A 17 -4.94 -13.07 -6.21
N ILE A 18 -3.66 -12.71 -6.09
CA ILE A 18 -2.89 -12.10 -7.18
C ILE A 18 -2.80 -13.06 -8.37
N ASP A 19 -2.40 -14.32 -8.13
CA ASP A 19 -2.32 -15.34 -9.17
C ASP A 19 -3.67 -15.58 -9.86
N GLN A 20 -4.75 -15.67 -9.08
CA GLN A 20 -6.11 -15.82 -9.62
C GLN A 20 -6.54 -14.62 -10.46
N ALA A 21 -6.23 -13.40 -10.05
CA ALA A 21 -6.55 -12.19 -10.81
C ALA A 21 -5.72 -12.12 -12.11
N ALA A 22 -4.42 -12.44 -12.05
CA ALA A 22 -3.56 -12.49 -13.22
C ALA A 22 -4.04 -13.54 -14.24
N LYS A 23 -4.45 -14.73 -13.79
CA LYS A 23 -5.04 -15.79 -14.64
C LYS A 23 -6.35 -15.37 -15.30
N LYS A 24 -7.07 -14.40 -14.73
CA LYS A 24 -8.27 -13.79 -15.30
C LYS A 24 -7.97 -12.62 -16.24
N GLY A 25 -6.70 -12.31 -16.49
CA GLY A 25 -6.26 -11.25 -17.40
C GLY A 25 -6.10 -9.88 -16.76
N ALA A 26 -6.08 -9.76 -15.43
CA ALA A 26 -5.86 -8.48 -14.76
C ALA A 26 -4.41 -7.97 -15.00
N ASN A 27 -4.26 -6.70 -15.37
CA ASN A 27 -2.96 -6.08 -15.59
C ASN A 27 -2.43 -5.32 -14.37
N ILE A 28 -3.33 -4.74 -13.58
CA ILE A 28 -3.03 -4.02 -12.34
C ILE A 28 -3.89 -4.65 -11.24
N ILE A 29 -3.26 -5.13 -10.16
CA ILE A 29 -3.95 -5.85 -9.08
C ILE A 29 -3.72 -5.11 -7.77
N LEU A 30 -4.81 -4.63 -7.18
CA LEU A 30 -4.80 -3.86 -5.94
C LEU A 30 -5.25 -4.73 -4.75
N LEU A 31 -4.39 -4.83 -3.73
CA LEU A 31 -4.75 -5.42 -2.44
C LEU A 31 -5.37 -4.38 -1.51
N GLN A 32 -6.05 -4.84 -0.45
CA GLN A 32 -6.58 -3.96 0.59
C GLN A 32 -5.47 -3.30 1.42
N GLU A 33 -5.80 -2.18 2.05
CA GLU A 33 -4.93 -1.46 2.99
C GLU A 33 -4.45 -2.37 4.13
N LEU A 34 -3.17 -2.24 4.51
CA LEU A 34 -2.54 -2.91 5.66
C LEU A 34 -2.84 -4.42 5.74
N PHE A 35 -2.94 -5.08 4.59
CA PHE A 35 -3.38 -6.48 4.47
C PHE A 35 -2.52 -7.52 5.20
N GLN A 36 -1.37 -7.11 5.74
CA GLN A 36 -0.45 -8.01 6.43
C GLN A 36 -0.94 -8.41 7.83
N THR A 37 -1.90 -7.67 8.40
CA THR A 37 -2.45 -7.93 9.75
C THR A 37 -3.95 -7.63 9.79
N PRO A 38 -4.66 -7.93 10.88
CA PRO A 38 -5.95 -7.29 11.14
C PRO A 38 -5.74 -5.78 11.26
N TYR A 39 -6.81 -5.02 11.05
CA TYR A 39 -6.76 -3.57 11.20
C TYR A 39 -6.53 -3.18 12.67
N PHE A 40 -5.29 -2.78 12.98
CA PHE A 40 -4.84 -2.56 14.36
C PHE A 40 -5.18 -1.17 14.91
N CYS A 41 -5.60 -0.23 14.07
CA CYS A 41 -5.89 1.15 14.47
C CYS A 41 -7.24 1.30 15.21
N ILE A 42 -7.62 0.30 16.00
CA ILE A 42 -8.85 0.27 16.81
C ILE A 42 -8.59 0.63 18.29
N GLN A 43 -7.33 0.59 18.71
CA GLN A 43 -6.86 0.89 20.07
C GLN A 43 -5.52 1.62 20.01
N TYR A 44 -5.11 2.25 21.12
CA TYR A 44 -3.76 2.76 21.29
C TYR A 44 -2.86 1.65 21.84
N ASP A 45 -1.81 1.30 21.11
CA ASP A 45 -0.90 0.22 21.49
C ASP A 45 0.51 0.51 20.96
N GLU A 46 1.48 0.62 21.87
CA GLU A 46 2.87 0.91 21.50
C GLU A 46 3.54 -0.29 20.82
N GLU A 47 3.12 -1.52 21.14
CA GLU A 47 3.74 -2.73 20.60
C GLU A 47 3.53 -2.87 19.09
N ILE A 48 2.43 -2.30 18.58
CA ILE A 48 2.09 -2.27 17.16
C ILE A 48 3.15 -1.54 16.32
N PHE A 49 3.86 -0.55 16.87
CA PHE A 49 4.94 0.13 16.14
C PHE A 49 6.09 -0.81 15.75
N LYS A 50 6.22 -1.97 16.40
CA LYS A 50 7.21 -3.01 16.04
C LYS A 50 6.88 -3.70 14.70
N LEU A 51 5.64 -3.59 14.21
CA LEU A 51 5.22 -4.12 12.93
C LEU A 51 5.71 -3.27 11.74
N ALA A 52 6.10 -2.02 11.99
CA ALA A 52 6.54 -1.12 10.94
C ALA A 52 7.88 -1.56 10.36
N GLN A 53 7.98 -1.54 9.04
CA GLN A 53 9.18 -1.91 8.28
C GLN A 53 9.70 -0.70 7.51
N THR A 54 11.02 -0.63 7.32
CA THR A 54 11.60 0.38 6.42
C THR A 54 11.15 0.15 4.99
N PHE A 55 11.19 1.19 4.16
CA PHE A 55 10.94 1.03 2.73
C PHE A 55 12.11 0.29 2.06
N GLU A 56 13.33 0.66 2.44
CA GLU A 56 14.56 -0.03 2.07
C GLU A 56 14.63 -1.40 2.79
N ASN A 57 15.07 -2.45 2.10
CA ASN A 57 15.18 -3.82 2.64
C ASN A 57 13.85 -4.43 3.11
N ASN A 58 12.74 -4.01 2.50
CA ASN A 58 11.42 -4.51 2.85
C ASN A 58 11.13 -5.86 2.20
N LYS A 59 11.11 -6.93 3.01
CA LYS A 59 10.95 -8.30 2.53
C LYS A 59 9.67 -8.54 1.75
N ILE A 60 8.56 -7.90 2.12
CA ILE A 60 7.30 -8.08 1.39
C ILE A 60 7.35 -7.39 0.03
N LEU A 61 8.00 -6.22 -0.08
CA LEU A 61 8.18 -5.55 -1.37
C LEU A 61 9.09 -6.36 -2.29
N ASP A 62 10.16 -6.96 -1.77
CA ASP A 62 11.05 -7.84 -2.55
C ASP A 62 10.32 -9.09 -3.07
N GLN A 63 9.46 -9.69 -2.24
CA GLN A 63 8.65 -10.83 -2.65
C GLN A 63 7.63 -10.45 -3.72
N MET A 64 6.92 -9.33 -3.52
CA MET A 64 5.91 -8.86 -4.48
C MET A 64 6.54 -8.36 -5.78
N SER A 65 7.77 -7.83 -5.74
CA SER A 65 8.57 -7.48 -6.92
C SER A 65 8.79 -8.68 -7.85
N LYS A 66 9.19 -9.83 -7.28
CA LYS A 66 9.37 -11.08 -8.04
C LYS A 66 8.05 -11.55 -8.64
N ILE A 67 6.98 -11.53 -7.86
CA ILE A 67 5.64 -11.95 -8.32
C ILE A 67 5.12 -11.03 -9.44
N ALA A 68 5.26 -9.72 -9.29
CA ALA A 68 4.87 -8.75 -10.31
C ALA A 68 5.57 -9.03 -11.65
N LYS A 69 6.88 -9.32 -11.60
CA LYS A 69 7.68 -9.69 -12.77
C LYS A 69 7.23 -11.01 -13.38
N ASP A 70 7.09 -12.05 -12.57
CA ASP A 70 6.77 -13.41 -13.03
C ASP A 70 5.38 -13.48 -13.68
N LEU A 71 4.41 -12.72 -13.13
CA LEU A 71 3.06 -12.65 -13.65
C LEU A 71 2.85 -11.52 -14.67
N ASN A 72 3.85 -10.66 -14.87
CA ASN A 72 3.79 -9.47 -15.73
C ASN A 72 2.59 -8.56 -15.39
N VAL A 73 2.45 -8.21 -14.10
CA VAL A 73 1.37 -7.37 -13.55
C VAL A 73 1.93 -6.22 -12.70
N VAL A 74 1.20 -5.11 -12.61
CA VAL A 74 1.52 -4.01 -11.70
C VAL A 74 0.88 -4.28 -10.34
N LEU A 75 1.65 -4.11 -9.26
CA LEU A 75 1.20 -4.33 -7.88
C LEU A 75 1.44 -3.10 -7.01
N PRO A 76 0.38 -2.39 -6.59
CA PRO A 76 0.43 -1.49 -5.45
C PRO A 76 0.38 -2.27 -4.14
N ILE A 77 1.40 -2.14 -3.29
CA ILE A 77 1.55 -2.91 -2.05
C ILE A 77 1.54 -1.97 -0.84
N SER A 78 0.47 -2.04 -0.06
CA SER A 78 0.32 -1.30 1.20
C SER A 78 1.16 -1.93 2.32
N PHE A 79 1.83 -1.10 3.11
CA PHE A 79 2.65 -1.52 4.24
C PHE A 79 2.73 -0.43 5.32
N PHE A 80 2.99 -0.86 6.56
CA PHE A 80 3.30 0.04 7.66
C PHE A 80 4.78 0.43 7.59
N GLU A 81 5.06 1.69 7.25
CA GLU A 81 6.40 2.21 7.05
C GLU A 81 6.99 2.79 8.32
N LYS A 82 8.27 2.50 8.56
CA LYS A 82 9.14 3.25 9.48
C LYS A 82 10.22 3.99 8.69
N ASP A 83 10.40 5.27 8.97
CA ASP A 83 11.48 6.11 8.43
C ASP A 83 12.09 6.93 9.57
N ASN A 84 13.25 6.48 10.04
CA ASN A 84 13.87 6.98 11.26
C ASN A 84 12.90 6.91 12.46
N ASN A 85 12.47 8.06 12.97
CA ASN A 85 11.52 8.18 14.08
C ASN A 85 10.08 8.44 13.62
N ALA A 86 9.84 8.50 12.32
CA ALA A 86 8.52 8.73 11.74
C ALA A 86 7.92 7.42 11.22
N TYR A 87 6.60 7.38 11.22
CA TYR A 87 5.79 6.22 10.91
C TYR A 87 4.71 6.61 9.93
N PHE A 88 4.49 5.81 8.89
CA PHE A 88 3.55 6.17 7.83
C PHE A 88 2.72 4.97 7.38
N ASN A 89 1.48 5.25 7.01
CA ASN A 89 0.70 4.34 6.19
C ASN A 89 1.09 4.57 4.73
N SER A 90 1.76 3.59 4.14
CA SER A 90 2.44 3.75 2.85
C SER A 90 2.01 2.72 1.84
N ILE A 91 2.15 3.08 0.57
CA ILE A 91 1.97 2.17 -0.56
C ILE A 91 3.16 2.29 -1.50
N ALA A 92 3.74 1.15 -1.87
CA ALA A 92 4.77 1.07 -2.90
C ALA A 92 4.14 0.63 -4.23
N VAL A 93 4.57 1.23 -5.34
CA VAL A 93 4.11 0.82 -6.69
C VAL A 93 5.20 -0.01 -7.34
N ILE A 94 4.87 -1.26 -7.64
CA ILE A 94 5.74 -2.22 -8.32
C ILE A 94 5.25 -2.39 -9.75
N ASN A 95 6.11 -2.11 -10.72
CA ASN A 95 5.80 -2.24 -12.13
C ASN A 95 5.87 -3.71 -12.60
N ALA A 96 5.33 -3.99 -13.78
CA ALA A 96 5.24 -5.34 -14.35
C ALA A 96 6.58 -6.00 -14.69
N ASP A 97 7.69 -5.26 -14.68
CA ASP A 97 9.05 -5.77 -14.79
C ASP A 97 9.69 -6.09 -13.43
N GLY A 98 8.95 -5.86 -12.33
CA GLY A 98 9.40 -6.02 -10.96
C GLY A 98 10.03 -4.77 -10.35
N ASN A 99 10.23 -3.69 -11.11
CA ASN A 99 10.85 -2.47 -10.58
C ASN A 99 9.91 -1.75 -9.60
N ILE A 100 10.42 -1.40 -8.43
CA ILE A 100 9.72 -0.57 -7.46
C ILE A 100 9.87 0.89 -7.89
N LEU A 101 8.80 1.50 -8.39
CA LEU A 101 8.79 2.87 -8.92
C LEU A 101 8.84 3.94 -7.81
N GLY A 102 8.57 3.53 -6.58
CA GLY A 102 8.64 4.38 -5.39
C GLY A 102 7.47 4.15 -4.45
N LYS A 103 7.29 5.09 -3.51
CA LYS A 103 6.23 5.08 -2.49
C LYS A 103 5.42 6.36 -2.46
N TYR A 104 4.20 6.23 -1.96
CA TYR A 104 3.32 7.30 -1.49
C TYR A 104 2.95 7.06 -0.03
N ARG A 105 2.92 8.14 0.77
CA ARG A 105 2.51 8.15 2.17
C ARG A 105 1.14 8.79 2.28
N LYS A 106 0.19 8.12 2.94
CA LYS A 106 -1.21 8.56 3.12
C LYS A 106 -1.26 10.00 3.63
N SER A 107 -1.97 10.87 2.92
CA SER A 107 -1.96 12.31 3.20
C SER A 107 -2.97 12.66 4.30
N HIS A 108 -4.18 12.12 4.19
CA HIS A 108 -5.26 12.39 5.13
C HIS A 108 -5.38 11.25 6.14
N ILE A 109 -5.02 11.52 7.39
CA ILE A 109 -5.03 10.53 8.46
C ILE A 109 -6.34 10.65 9.26
N PRO A 110 -7.23 9.62 9.26
CA PRO A 110 -8.46 9.64 10.02
C PRO A 110 -8.19 9.54 11.52
N ASP A 111 -9.20 9.93 12.31
CA ASP A 111 -9.19 9.72 13.75
C ASP A 111 -10.63 9.56 14.26
N GLY A 112 -10.79 8.77 15.32
CA GLY A 112 -12.08 8.47 15.93
C GLY A 112 -12.21 7.00 16.39
N PRO A 113 -13.24 6.65 17.17
CA PRO A 113 -13.44 5.29 17.65
C PRO A 113 -13.43 4.26 16.51
N GLY A 114 -12.53 3.28 16.63
CA GLY A 114 -12.32 2.25 15.59
C GLY A 114 -11.39 2.65 14.46
N TYR A 115 -10.89 3.90 14.40
CA TYR A 115 -10.00 4.41 13.34
C TYR A 115 -8.96 5.42 13.89
N LEU A 116 -8.23 5.04 14.93
CA LEU A 116 -7.23 5.84 15.65
C LEU A 116 -5.90 6.01 14.89
N GLU A 117 -5.94 6.23 13.58
CA GLU A 117 -4.76 6.25 12.72
C GLU A 117 -3.78 7.39 13.05
N LYS A 118 -4.26 8.52 13.58
CA LYS A 118 -3.40 9.66 13.97
C LYS A 118 -2.40 9.33 15.07
N TYR A 119 -2.63 8.26 15.84
CA TYR A 119 -1.66 7.77 16.80
C TYR A 119 -0.48 7.07 16.12
N TYR A 120 -0.75 6.30 15.07
CA TYR A 120 0.23 5.43 14.42
C TYR A 120 0.98 6.11 13.27
N PHE A 121 0.34 7.02 12.56
CA PHE A 121 0.86 7.54 11.31
C PHE A 121 1.04 9.06 11.33
N ASN A 122 2.25 9.50 11.04
CA ASN A 122 2.51 10.86 10.62
C ASN A 122 1.76 11.15 9.30
N PRO A 123 1.19 12.35 9.13
CA PRO A 123 0.66 12.77 7.83
C PRO A 123 1.72 12.66 6.74
N GLY A 124 1.34 12.10 5.60
CA GLY A 124 2.25 11.83 4.50
C GLY A 124 2.94 13.08 3.95
N ASN A 125 4.23 12.95 3.66
CA ASN A 125 5.08 14.04 3.15
C ASN A 125 5.54 13.83 1.70
N THR A 126 4.98 12.86 0.97
CA THR A 126 5.33 12.60 -0.43
C THR A 126 4.61 13.51 -1.43
N GLY A 127 3.49 14.13 -0.99
CA GLY A 127 2.49 14.71 -1.88
C GLY A 127 1.78 13.67 -2.74
N PHE A 128 0.70 14.07 -3.40
CA PHE A 128 0.00 13.19 -4.36
C PHE A 128 0.87 12.92 -5.59
N LYS A 129 0.92 11.66 -5.99
CA LYS A 129 1.82 11.13 -7.03
C LYS A 129 1.07 10.36 -8.10
N VAL A 130 1.72 10.25 -9.25
CA VAL A 130 1.35 9.36 -10.34
C VAL A 130 2.58 8.59 -10.79
N TRP A 131 2.38 7.38 -11.33
CA TRP A 131 3.46 6.54 -11.84
C TRP A 131 3.13 6.07 -13.24
N GLU A 132 4.09 6.21 -14.15
CA GLU A 132 4.06 5.59 -15.46
C GLU A 132 4.32 4.09 -15.28
N THR A 133 3.34 3.25 -15.59
CA THR A 133 3.47 1.79 -15.52
C THR A 133 3.41 1.18 -16.91
N LYS A 134 3.67 -0.13 -17.03
CA LYS A 134 3.51 -0.85 -18.30
C LYS A 134 2.11 -0.71 -18.91
N PHE A 135 1.08 -0.46 -18.10
CA PHE A 135 -0.32 -0.51 -18.51
C PHE A 135 -1.06 0.83 -18.38
N GLY A 136 -0.32 1.93 -18.19
CA GLY A 136 -0.89 3.27 -18.06
C GLY A 136 -0.36 4.03 -16.85
N LYS A 137 -0.71 5.32 -16.78
CA LYS A 137 -0.33 6.23 -15.70
C LYS A 137 -1.33 6.16 -14.57
N ILE A 138 -0.94 5.60 -13.43
CA ILE A 138 -1.84 5.43 -12.28
C ILE A 138 -1.57 6.45 -11.18
N GLY A 139 -2.65 6.97 -10.58
CA GLY A 139 -2.64 7.71 -9.32
C GLY A 139 -3.20 6.85 -8.18
N ILE A 140 -2.58 6.89 -7.01
CA ILE A 140 -2.99 6.09 -5.86
C ILE A 140 -3.10 6.97 -4.61
N GLY A 141 -4.31 7.03 -4.05
CA GLY A 141 -4.56 7.48 -2.68
C GLY A 141 -4.83 6.27 -1.78
N ILE A 142 -4.70 6.44 -0.46
CA ILE A 142 -4.90 5.36 0.50
C ILE A 142 -6.12 5.66 1.36
N CYS A 143 -7.11 4.75 1.34
CA CYS A 143 -8.25 4.73 2.25
C CYS A 143 -8.87 6.12 2.44
N TRP A 144 -8.65 6.78 3.57
CA TRP A 144 -9.26 8.06 3.91
C TRP A 144 -8.99 9.19 2.90
N ASP A 145 -7.92 9.10 2.10
CA ASP A 145 -7.69 10.01 0.97
C ASP A 145 -8.86 10.03 -0.04
N GLN A 146 -9.65 8.95 -0.13
CA GLN A 146 -10.78 8.85 -1.06
C GLN A 146 -11.90 9.87 -0.80
N TRP A 147 -11.96 10.41 0.42
CA TRP A 147 -12.98 11.39 0.83
C TRP A 147 -12.63 12.82 0.44
N PHE A 148 -11.44 13.05 -0.11
CA PHE A 148 -10.93 14.37 -0.46
C PHE A 148 -10.89 14.52 -1.98
N PRO A 149 -11.85 15.25 -2.59
CA PRO A 149 -11.88 15.48 -4.03
C PRO A 149 -10.58 16.07 -4.57
N GLU A 150 -9.86 16.83 -3.75
CA GLU A 150 -8.56 17.42 -4.04
C GLU A 150 -7.51 16.36 -4.37
N ALA A 151 -7.50 15.23 -3.64
CA ALA A 151 -6.55 14.15 -3.89
C ALA A 151 -6.74 13.57 -5.29
N ALA A 152 -7.98 13.19 -5.63
CA ALA A 152 -8.33 12.69 -6.96
C ALA A 152 -8.05 13.74 -8.05
N ARG A 153 -8.43 15.00 -7.82
CA ARG A 153 -8.21 16.10 -8.76
C ARG A 153 -6.73 16.34 -9.04
N ILE A 154 -5.88 16.35 -8.01
CA ILE A 154 -4.44 16.58 -8.18
C ILE A 154 -3.79 15.44 -8.97
N MET A 155 -4.17 14.19 -8.71
CA MET A 155 -3.66 13.05 -9.46
C MET A 155 -4.12 13.08 -10.92
N ALA A 156 -5.39 13.41 -11.18
CA ALA A 156 -5.90 13.59 -12.54
C ALA A 156 -5.18 14.74 -13.29
N LEU A 157 -4.94 15.87 -12.63
CA LEU A 157 -4.17 16.99 -13.20
C LEU A 157 -2.70 16.62 -13.49
N LYS A 158 -2.14 15.65 -12.77
CA LYS A 158 -0.82 15.07 -13.04
C LYS A 158 -0.85 14.01 -14.15
N GLY A 159 -2.02 13.71 -14.71
CA GLY A 159 -2.21 12.80 -15.84
C GLY A 159 -2.54 11.36 -15.46
N ALA A 160 -3.04 11.09 -14.25
CA ALA A 160 -3.58 9.76 -13.94
C ALA A 160 -4.77 9.42 -14.87
N GLU A 161 -4.78 8.20 -15.37
CA GLU A 161 -5.78 7.63 -16.29
C GLU A 161 -6.83 6.77 -15.58
#